data_AF-A0A938QNW9-F1
#
_entry.id   AF-A0A938QNW9-F1
#
_cell.length_a   1.000
_cell.length_b   1.000
_cell.length_c   1.000
_cell.angle_alpha   90.00
_cell.angle_beta   90.00
_cell.angle_gamma   90.00
#
_symmetry.space_group_name_H-M   'P 1'
#
loop_
_entity.id
_entity.type
_entity.pdbx_description
1 polymer ?
#
loop_
_entity_poly.entity_id
_entity_poly.type
_entity_poly.pdbx_seq_one_letter_code
_entity_poly.pdbx_strand_id
1 'polypeptide(L)'
;MRCLAFVLVVALGVSSSTAIAAGGPQEFGLELMPSARKIGPQRYQSDRNYEATLKFFREKFRGSKNVRWMREVSVPGVKYVHLENDNPQSGWDGINIALQGDGAVTVYVLPRKQPAPTPAAPSPTASSPAARP
;
A
#
# COMPACT_ATOMS: atom_id res chain seq x y z
N MET A 1 67.62 27.36 -0.84
CA MET A 1 66.63 27.60 -1.93
C MET A 1 66.46 26.31 -2.72
N ARG A 2 65.38 25.56 -2.51
CA ARG A 2 64.95 24.45 -3.36
C ARG A 2 63.42 24.38 -3.29
N CYS A 3 62.79 24.64 -4.43
CA CYS A 3 61.35 24.81 -4.62
C CYS A 3 60.62 23.48 -4.41
N LEU A 4 59.56 23.48 -3.59
CA LEU A 4 58.55 22.43 -3.58
C LEU A 4 57.62 22.63 -4.78
N ALA A 5 57.60 21.66 -5.69
CA ALA A 5 56.57 21.54 -6.71
C ALA A 5 55.42 20.70 -6.14
N PHE A 6 54.28 21.34 -5.86
CA PHE A 6 53.03 20.65 -5.58
C PHE A 6 52.39 20.22 -6.90
N VAL A 7 52.36 18.90 -7.14
CA VAL A 7 51.62 18.30 -8.27
C VAL A 7 50.17 18.13 -7.84
N LEU A 8 49.27 18.89 -8.45
CA LEU A 8 47.82 18.77 -8.26
C LEU A 8 47.30 17.64 -9.17
N VAL A 9 46.90 16.52 -8.58
CA VAL A 9 46.22 15.42 -9.30
C VAL A 9 44.71 15.69 -9.29
N VAL A 10 44.15 16.01 -10.46
CA VAL A 10 42.70 16.17 -10.65
C VAL A 10 42.10 14.78 -10.89
N ALA A 11 41.38 14.26 -9.89
CA ALA A 11 40.63 13.01 -10.02
C ALA A 11 39.25 13.29 -10.66
N LEU A 12 39.07 12.85 -11.91
CA LEU A 12 37.78 12.77 -12.59
C LEU A 12 36.96 11.63 -11.99
N GLY A 13 36.10 11.95 -11.03
CA GLY A 13 35.10 11.02 -10.50
C GLY A 13 33.96 10.81 -11.49
N VAL A 14 33.91 9.64 -12.12
CA VAL A 14 32.75 9.18 -12.90
C VAL A 14 31.66 8.76 -11.90
N SER A 15 30.71 9.66 -11.65
CA SER A 15 29.52 9.35 -10.84
C SER A 15 28.51 8.58 -11.69
N SER A 16 28.59 7.26 -11.66
CA SER A 16 27.55 6.37 -12.18
C SER A 16 26.30 6.52 -11.31
N SER A 17 25.33 7.32 -11.75
CA SER A 17 24.02 7.42 -11.12
C SER A 17 23.21 6.18 -11.46
N THR A 18 23.17 5.21 -10.54
CA THR A 18 22.17 4.13 -10.58
C THR A 18 20.80 4.73 -10.30
N ALA A 19 20.02 4.95 -11.35
CA ALA A 19 18.61 5.28 -11.22
C ALA A 19 17.87 4.08 -10.62
N ILE A 20 17.58 4.15 -9.32
CA ILE A 20 16.60 3.26 -8.69
C ILE A 20 15.25 3.61 -9.30
N ALA A 21 14.64 2.67 -10.02
CA ALA A 21 13.25 2.81 -10.45
C ALA A 21 12.39 3.06 -9.20
N ALA A 22 11.88 4.29 -9.07
CA ALA A 22 11.11 4.75 -7.92
C ALA A 22 9.71 4.14 -7.94
N GLY A 23 9.60 2.86 -7.57
CA GLY A 23 8.33 2.25 -7.18
C GLY A 23 7.85 2.88 -5.88
N GLY A 24 6.54 3.12 -5.76
CA GLY A 24 5.98 3.71 -4.54
C GLY A 24 5.98 2.76 -3.34
N PRO A 25 5.65 3.28 -2.14
CA PRO A 25 5.53 2.46 -0.94
C PRO A 25 4.57 1.30 -1.18
N GLN A 26 4.92 0.11 -0.67
CA GLN A 26 4.04 -1.06 -0.70
C GLN A 26 3.37 -1.26 0.66
N GLU A 27 2.06 -1.53 0.65
CA GLU A 27 1.26 -1.86 1.83
C GLU A 27 0.38 -3.06 1.51
N PHE A 28 0.59 -4.19 2.20
CA PHE A 28 -0.05 -5.49 1.91
C PHE A 28 0.02 -5.95 0.43
N GLY A 29 1.12 -5.64 -0.26
CA GLY A 29 1.31 -5.94 -1.68
C GLY A 29 0.60 -4.96 -2.64
N LEU A 30 -0.04 -3.91 -2.12
CA LEU A 30 -0.49 -2.77 -2.90
C LEU A 30 0.62 -1.74 -3.00
N GLU A 31 1.09 -1.44 -4.20
CA GLU A 31 1.96 -0.29 -4.44
C GLU A 31 1.13 1.01 -4.52
N LEU A 32 1.50 1.97 -3.69
CA LEU A 32 0.93 3.31 -3.59
C LEU A 32 1.65 4.30 -4.52
N MET A 33 1.26 5.57 -4.48
CA MET A 33 1.95 6.59 -5.28
C MET A 33 3.41 6.74 -4.85
N PRO A 34 4.35 6.97 -5.79
CA PRO A 34 5.79 7.10 -5.52
C PRO A 34 6.17 8.01 -4.35
N SER A 35 5.41 9.08 -4.18
CA SER A 35 5.66 10.17 -3.23
C SER A 35 4.64 10.21 -2.08
N ALA A 36 3.90 9.11 -1.87
CA ALA A 36 2.96 8.99 -0.76
C ALA A 36 3.70 8.98 0.59
N ARG A 37 3.30 9.86 1.52
CA ARG A 37 3.88 9.99 2.86
C ARG A 37 3.09 9.16 3.86
N LYS A 38 3.74 8.28 4.65
CA LYS A 38 3.05 7.57 5.73
C LYS A 38 2.69 8.54 6.86
N ILE A 39 1.42 8.58 7.25
CA ILE A 39 0.88 9.46 8.31
C ILE A 39 0.29 8.68 9.49
N GLY A 40 0.17 7.36 9.36
CA GLY A 40 -0.32 6.49 10.43
C GLY A 40 -0.33 5.02 10.00
N PRO A 41 -0.87 4.12 10.85
CA PRO A 41 -1.02 2.71 10.51
C PRO A 41 -1.87 2.57 9.24
N GLN A 42 -1.27 2.03 8.17
CA GLN A 42 -1.93 1.80 6.87
C GLN A 42 -2.49 3.08 6.22
N ARG A 43 -2.10 4.26 6.73
CA ARG A 43 -2.59 5.58 6.29
C ARG A 43 -1.45 6.34 5.63
N TYR A 44 -1.73 6.83 4.44
CA TYR A 44 -0.79 7.55 3.60
C TYR A 44 -1.42 8.86 3.13
N GLN A 45 -0.63 9.92 3.11
CA GLN A 45 -0.99 11.19 2.51
C GLN A 45 -0.45 11.22 1.08
N SER A 46 -1.32 11.56 0.15
CA SER A 46 -0.97 11.89 -1.22
C SER A 46 -0.24 13.22 -1.28
N ASP A 47 0.80 13.30 -2.09
CA ASP A 47 1.42 14.56 -2.52
C ASP A 47 0.65 15.24 -3.68
N ARG A 48 -0.33 14.53 -4.25
CA ARG A 48 -1.17 14.96 -5.38
C ARG A 48 -2.57 15.36 -4.90
N ASN A 49 -3.24 16.18 -5.71
CA ASN A 49 -4.66 16.50 -5.52
C ASN A 49 -5.56 15.26 -5.72
N TYR A 50 -6.82 15.38 -5.29
CA TYR A 50 -7.76 14.27 -5.22
C TYR A 50 -7.95 13.59 -6.57
N GLU A 51 -8.19 14.39 -7.61
CA GLU A 51 -8.45 13.93 -8.97
C GLU A 51 -7.24 13.19 -9.57
N ALA A 52 -6.02 13.67 -9.31
CA ALA A 52 -4.80 13.00 -9.74
C ALA A 52 -4.54 11.69 -8.95
N THR A 53 -4.87 11.65 -7.66
CA THR A 53 -4.83 10.41 -6.86
C THR A 53 -5.82 9.39 -7.40
N LEU A 54 -7.05 9.79 -7.72
CA LEU A 54 -8.04 8.90 -8.35
C LEU A 54 -7.54 8.40 -9.70
N LYS A 55 -6.99 9.28 -10.54
CA LYS A 55 -6.42 8.90 -11.83
C LYS A 55 -5.32 7.85 -11.70
N PHE A 56 -4.42 8.01 -10.73
CA PHE A 56 -3.37 7.02 -10.46
C PHE A 56 -3.96 5.63 -10.19
N PHE A 57 -4.92 5.51 -9.27
CA PHE A 57 -5.52 4.21 -8.96
C PHE A 57 -6.39 3.66 -10.11
N ARG A 58 -7.05 4.52 -10.89
CA ARG A 58 -7.80 4.09 -12.08
C ARG A 58 -6.88 3.46 -13.12
N GLU A 59 -5.73 4.08 -13.40
CA GLU A 59 -4.73 3.49 -14.30
C GLU A 59 -4.10 2.23 -13.71
N LYS A 60 -3.78 2.23 -12.40
CA LYS A 60 -3.21 1.05 -11.73
C LYS A 60 -4.12 -0.17 -11.81
N PHE A 61 -5.43 0.03 -11.68
CA PHE A 61 -6.43 -1.03 -11.72
C PHE A 61 -7.16 -1.12 -13.06
N ARG A 62 -6.61 -0.52 -14.12
CA ARG A 62 -7.24 -0.53 -15.44
C ARG A 62 -7.33 -1.97 -15.96
N GLY A 63 -8.55 -2.42 -16.23
CA GLY A 63 -8.82 -3.79 -16.67
C GLY A 63 -8.78 -4.85 -15.55
N SER A 64 -8.61 -4.44 -14.29
CA SER A 64 -8.77 -5.35 -13.15
C SER A 64 -10.23 -5.79 -13.05
N LYS A 65 -10.46 -7.10 -13.00
CA LYS A 65 -11.79 -7.69 -12.73
C LYS A 65 -12.09 -7.84 -11.24
N ASN A 66 -11.05 -7.76 -10.41
CA ASN A 66 -11.15 -8.00 -8.97
C ASN A 66 -11.27 -6.71 -8.17
N VAL A 67 -11.07 -5.53 -8.79
CA VAL A 67 -11.13 -4.25 -8.07
C VAL A 67 -12.40 -3.51 -8.47
N ARG A 68 -13.27 -3.27 -7.49
CA ARG A 68 -14.56 -2.62 -7.69
C ARG A 68 -14.54 -1.20 -7.11
N TRP A 69 -14.94 -0.23 -7.91
CA TRP A 69 -15.06 1.16 -7.48
C TRP A 69 -16.45 1.43 -6.94
N MET A 70 -16.54 1.89 -5.70
CA MET A 70 -17.79 2.37 -5.13
C MET A 70 -18.13 3.77 -5.67
N ARG A 71 -19.39 4.17 -5.51
CA ARG A 71 -19.83 5.52 -5.82
C ARG A 71 -19.06 6.53 -4.97
N GLU A 72 -18.54 7.57 -5.61
CA GLU A 72 -17.92 8.70 -4.92
C GLU A 72 -18.98 9.46 -4.11
N VAL A 73 -18.65 9.75 -2.86
CA VAL A 73 -19.48 10.53 -1.93
C VAL A 73 -18.83 11.89 -1.75
N SER A 74 -19.60 12.95 -2.00
CA SER A 74 -19.16 14.34 -1.85
C SER A 74 -20.09 15.04 -0.87
N VAL A 75 -19.52 15.54 0.23
CA VAL A 75 -20.20 16.34 1.24
C VAL A 75 -19.40 17.64 1.46
N PRO A 76 -19.99 18.69 2.06
CA PRO A 76 -19.26 19.93 2.31
C PRO A 76 -17.94 19.68 3.07
N GLY A 77 -16.81 20.06 2.45
CA GLY A 77 -15.48 19.91 3.03
C GLY A 77 -14.83 18.52 2.92
N VAL A 78 -15.52 17.49 2.41
CA VAL A 78 -14.94 16.14 2.28
C VAL A 78 -15.42 15.44 1.00
N LYS A 79 -14.49 14.88 0.23
CA LYS A 79 -14.79 13.92 -0.85
C LYS A 79 -14.23 12.56 -0.48
N TYR A 80 -14.92 11.48 -0.82
CA TYR A 80 -14.51 10.12 -0.46
C TYR A 80 -14.88 9.11 -1.54
N VAL A 81 -13.99 8.16 -1.79
CA VAL A 81 -14.29 6.96 -2.57
C VAL A 81 -13.67 5.73 -1.94
N HIS A 82 -14.40 4.62 -2.01
CA HIS A 82 -13.93 3.30 -1.60
C HIS A 82 -13.67 2.44 -2.83
N LEU A 83 -12.59 1.68 -2.79
CA LEU A 83 -12.30 0.60 -3.73
C LEU A 83 -12.29 -0.71 -2.94
N GLU A 84 -12.96 -1.72 -3.44
CA GLU A 84 -12.95 -3.08 -2.90
C GLU A 84 -12.07 -3.97 -3.77
N ASN A 85 -11.44 -4.96 -3.17
CA ASN A 85 -10.67 -5.97 -3.85
C ASN A 85 -11.21 -7.37 -3.53
N ASP A 86 -11.82 -8.00 -4.52
CA ASP A 86 -12.40 -9.32 -4.41
C ASP A 86 -11.37 -10.45 -4.60
N ASN A 87 -10.09 -10.14 -4.84
CA ASN A 87 -9.05 -11.15 -5.03
C ASN A 87 -8.65 -11.83 -3.69
N PRO A 88 -9.02 -13.10 -3.43
CA PRO A 88 -8.72 -13.80 -2.18
C PRO A 88 -7.22 -13.95 -1.88
N GLN A 89 -6.36 -13.85 -2.90
CA GLN A 89 -4.91 -13.97 -2.75
C GLN A 89 -4.23 -12.64 -2.41
N SER A 90 -4.96 -11.53 -2.40
CA SER A 90 -4.39 -10.23 -2.11
C SER A 90 -4.27 -9.98 -0.61
N GLY A 91 -3.20 -9.30 -0.17
CA GLY A 91 -3.04 -8.92 1.23
C GLY A 91 -3.99 -7.81 1.70
N TRP A 92 -4.71 -7.14 0.79
CA TRP A 92 -5.62 -6.05 1.09
C TRP A 92 -7.05 -6.34 0.61
N ASP A 93 -8.03 -5.83 1.35
CA ASP A 93 -9.46 -5.94 1.06
C ASP A 93 -10.02 -4.69 0.38
N GLY A 94 -9.46 -3.52 0.67
CA GLY A 94 -9.93 -2.29 0.06
C GLY A 94 -9.02 -1.08 0.27
N ILE A 95 -9.38 0.01 -0.40
CA ILE A 95 -8.68 1.30 -0.31
C ILE A 95 -9.72 2.40 -0.11
N ASN A 96 -9.48 3.26 0.86
CA ASN A 96 -10.25 4.47 1.11
C ASN A 96 -9.45 5.68 0.67
N ILE A 97 -9.97 6.47 -0.27
CA ILE A 97 -9.34 7.70 -0.74
C ILE A 97 -10.25 8.86 -0.33
N ALA A 98 -9.75 9.75 0.52
CA ALA A 98 -10.51 10.89 1.02
C ALA A 98 -9.77 12.21 0.81
N LEU A 99 -10.46 13.23 0.31
CA LEU A 99 -10.08 14.63 0.41
C LEU A 99 -10.59 15.17 1.74
N GLN A 100 -9.68 15.67 2.56
CA GLN A 100 -9.95 16.30 3.85
C GLN A 100 -10.26 17.80 3.67
N GLY A 101 -10.84 18.43 4.69
CA GLY A 101 -11.25 19.83 4.65
C GLY A 101 -10.10 20.84 4.55
N ASP A 102 -8.88 20.41 4.87
CA ASP A 102 -7.63 21.16 4.70
C ASP A 102 -7.01 21.00 3.30
N GLY A 103 -7.66 20.25 2.40
CA GLY A 103 -7.17 19.94 1.07
C GLY A 103 -6.22 18.74 1.00
N ALA A 104 -5.88 18.12 2.14
CA ALA A 104 -5.04 16.92 2.15
C ALA A 104 -5.80 15.72 1.59
N VAL A 105 -5.13 14.90 0.79
CA VAL A 105 -5.71 13.64 0.31
C VAL A 105 -5.09 12.48 1.05
N THR A 106 -5.92 11.70 1.73
CA THR A 106 -5.50 10.54 2.52
C THR A 106 -5.95 9.24 1.87
N VAL A 107 -5.04 8.28 1.81
CA VAL A 107 -5.27 6.91 1.34
C VAL A 107 -5.13 5.98 2.55
N TYR A 108 -6.18 5.20 2.84
CA TYR A 108 -6.15 4.16 3.87
C TYR A 108 -6.31 2.80 3.23
N VAL A 109 -5.37 1.89 3.48
CA VAL A 109 -5.37 0.54 2.92
C VAL A 109 -5.94 -0.42 3.96
N LEU A 110 -7.02 -1.10 3.62
CA LEU A 110 -7.65 -2.08 4.48
C LEU A 110 -6.93 -3.42 4.31
N PRO A 111 -6.33 -4.00 5.38
CA PRO A 111 -5.74 -5.33 5.30
C PRO A 111 -6.83 -6.38 5.10
N ARG A 112 -6.52 -7.44 4.36
CA ARG A 112 -7.37 -8.61 4.29
C ARG A 112 -7.36 -9.31 5.62
N LYS A 113 -8.53 -9.48 6.25
CA LYS A 113 -8.64 -10.38 7.41
C LYS A 113 -8.39 -11.79 6.91
N GLN A 114 -7.29 -12.39 7.35
CA GLN A 114 -7.07 -13.81 7.11
C GLN A 114 -8.26 -14.56 7.73
N PRO A 115 -8.94 -15.47 6.98
CA PRO A 115 -9.98 -16.28 7.58
C PRO A 115 -9.37 -16.99 8.78
N ALA A 116 -10.03 -16.93 9.93
CA ALA A 116 -9.63 -17.72 11.07
C ALA A 116 -9.48 -19.18 10.59
N PRO A 117 -8.40 -19.89 10.97
CA PRO A 117 -8.30 -21.30 10.63
C PRO A 117 -9.59 -21.96 11.10
N THR A 118 -10.30 -22.62 10.18
CA THR A 118 -11.46 -23.44 10.52
C THR A 118 -11.04 -24.32 11.69
N PRO A 119 -11.73 -24.27 12.85
CA PRO A 119 -11.41 -25.17 13.94
C PRO A 119 -11.36 -26.57 13.36
N ALA A 120 -10.19 -27.23 13.45
CA ALA A 120 -10.06 -28.61 13.04
C ALA A 120 -11.23 -29.36 13.66
N ALA A 121 -12.02 -30.04 12.82
CA ALA A 121 -13.11 -30.89 13.32
C ALA A 121 -12.54 -31.69 14.50
N PRO A 122 -13.25 -31.78 15.65
CA PRO A 122 -12.74 -32.50 16.79
C PRO A 122 -12.33 -33.89 16.30
N SER A 123 -11.04 -34.19 16.43
CA SER A 123 -10.53 -35.53 16.20
C SER A 123 -11.44 -36.49 16.98
N PRO A 124 -11.84 -37.64 16.42
CA PRO A 124 -12.60 -38.63 17.17
C PRO A 124 -11.70 -39.15 18.30
N THR A 125 -11.71 -38.46 19.45
CA THR A 125 -11.11 -38.95 20.68
C THR A 125 -11.91 -40.17 21.07
N ALA A 126 -11.26 -41.32 20.87
CA ALA A 126 -11.38 -42.56 21.62
C ALA A 126 -12.74 -42.77 22.31
N SER A 127 -13.52 -43.69 21.74
CA SER A 127 -14.59 -44.41 22.42
C SER A 127 -14.20 -44.72 23.87
N SER A 128 -14.87 -44.05 24.80
CA SER A 128 -14.85 -44.42 26.21
C SER A 128 -15.51 -45.82 26.33
N PRO A 129 -14.84 -46.86 26.85
CA PRO A 129 -15.53 -48.10 27.12
C PRO A 129 -16.48 -47.89 28.29
N ALA A 130 -17.78 -48.01 27.99
CA ALA A 130 -18.84 -48.01 28.98
C ALA A 130 -18.56 -49.07 30.05
N ALA A 131 -18.48 -48.63 31.31
CA ALA A 131 -18.59 -49.52 32.45
C ALA A 131 -19.99 -50.15 32.45
N ARG A 132 -20.06 -51.48 32.49
CA ARG A 132 -21.29 -52.23 32.76
C ARG A 132 -21.54 -52.32 34.27
N PRO A 133 -22.81 -52.46 34.68
CA PRO A 133 -23.23 -52.51 36.09
C PRO A 133 -22.73 -53.76 36.82
#